data_AF-A0A8S2WEE8-F1
#
_entry.id   AF-A0A8S2WEE8-F1
#
_cell.length_a   1.000
_cell.length_b   1.000
_cell.length_c   1.000
_cell.angle_alpha   90.00
_cell.angle_beta   90.00
_cell.angle_gamma   90.00
#
_symmetry.space_group_name_H-M   'P 1'
#
loop_
_entity.id
_entity.type
_entity.pdbx_description
1 polymer ?
#
loop_
_entity_poly.entity_id
_entity_poly.type
_entity_poly.pdbx_seq_one_letter_code
_entity_poly.pdbx_strand_id
1 'polypeptide(L)' 'IRLHGKPTNLTIIQIYAPTTEAEESTIEDFYMELQQTLDDIPKKDAVLIIGDWNAKVGETAVPGVAGKFGLGKRNEA' A
#
# COMPACT_ATOMS: atom_id res chain seq x y z
N ILE A 1 -0.54 -16.56 9.60
CA ILE A 1 -1.00 -15.33 10.31
C ILE A 1 -2.16 -15.72 11.21
N ARG A 2 -2.23 -15.21 12.45
CA ARG A 2 -3.35 -15.46 13.36
C ARG A 2 -3.95 -14.13 13.80
N LEU A 3 -5.21 -13.90 13.42
CA LEU A 3 -5.93 -12.64 13.66
C LEU A 3 -7.19 -12.97 14.45
N HIS A 4 -7.40 -12.25 15.55
CA HIS A 4 -8.59 -12.37 16.39
C HIS A 4 -9.45 -11.12 16.23
N GLY A 5 -10.31 -11.09 15.21
CA GLY A 5 -11.19 -9.96 14.90
C GLY A 5 -12.40 -9.86 15.83
N LYS A 6 -12.19 -9.32 17.03
CA LYS A 6 -13.28 -8.93 17.94
C LYS A 6 -13.03 -7.50 18.45
N PRO A 7 -14.04 -6.62 18.48
CA PRO A 7 -15.46 -6.83 18.10
C PRO A 7 -15.74 -6.67 16.59
N THR A 8 -14.72 -6.39 15.79
CA THR A 8 -14.87 -5.93 14.40
C THR A 8 -14.33 -6.94 13.40
N ASN A 9 -15.02 -7.10 12.27
CA ASN A 9 -14.51 -7.84 11.12
C ASN A 9 -13.24 -7.16 10.57
N LEU A 10 -12.37 -7.95 9.97
CA LEU A 10 -11.14 -7.46 9.36
C LEU A 10 -11.15 -7.81 7.87
N THR A 11 -11.01 -6.79 7.02
CA THR A 11 -10.76 -6.94 5.59
C THR A 11 -9.27 -6.74 5.34
N ILE A 12 -8.65 -7.73 4.71
CA ILE A 12 -7.23 -7.67 4.33
C ILE A 12 -7.16 -7.59 2.82
N ILE A 13 -6.58 -6.52 2.31
CA ILE A 13 -6.26 -6.37 0.89
C ILE A 13 -4.77 -6.63 0.75
N GLN A 14 -4.39 -7.60 -0.08
CA GLN A 14 -3.02 -7.79 -0.48
C GLN A 14 -2.80 -7.12 -1.84
N ILE A 15 -1.78 -6.28 -1.93
CA ILE A 15 -1.42 -5.59 -3.17
C ILE A 15 -0.03 -5.99 -3.66
N TYR A 16 0.18 -5.77 -4.95
CA TYR A 16 1.49 -5.62 -5.56
C TYR A 16 1.39 -4.42 -6.49
N ALA A 17 1.86 -3.25 -6.03
CA ALA A 17 1.74 -2.02 -6.80
C ALA A 17 2.68 -2.04 -8.02
N PRO A 18 2.38 -1.29 -9.09
CA PRO A 18 3.31 -1.11 -10.20
C PRO A 18 4.64 -0.50 -9.75
N THR A 19 5.71 -0.81 -10.49
CA THR A 19 6.99 -0.11 -10.28
C THR A 19 6.90 1.33 -10.78
N THR A 20 7.80 2.20 -10.32
CA THR A 20 7.88 3.59 -10.77
C THR A 20 8.19 3.76 -12.26
N GLU A 21 8.60 2.69 -12.92
CA GLU A 21 8.92 2.64 -14.35
C GLU A 21 7.72 2.19 -15.19
N ALA A 22 6.59 1.86 -14.55
CA ALA A 22 5.35 1.59 -15.23
C ALA A 22 4.79 2.87 -15.86
N GLU A 23 3.99 2.68 -16.92
CA GLU A 23 3.25 3.76 -17.56
C GLU A 23 2.31 4.43 -16.56
N GLU A 24 2.13 5.75 -16.68
CA GLU A 24 1.26 6.54 -15.79
C GLU A 24 -0.16 5.96 -15.74
N SER A 25 -0.72 5.56 -16.89
CA SER A 25 -2.04 4.91 -16.95
C SER A 25 -2.11 3.60 -16.15
N THR A 26 -1.02 2.83 -16.09
CA THR A 26 -0.97 1.60 -15.29
C THR A 26 -0.97 1.91 -13.79
N ILE A 27 -0.32 3.01 -13.40
CA ILE A 27 -0.32 3.49 -12.02
C ILE A 27 -1.71 4.00 -11.65
N GLU A 28 -2.34 4.79 -12.52
CA GLU A 28 -3.69 5.32 -12.33
C GLU A 28 -4.73 4.19 -12.22
N ASP A 29 -4.68 3.22 -13.14
CA ASP A 29 -5.59 2.07 -13.14
C ASP A 29 -5.48 1.27 -11.84
N PHE A 30 -4.25 1.05 -11.35
CA PHE A 30 -4.01 0.38 -10.08
C PHE A 30 -4.64 1.12 -8.90
N TYR A 31 -4.44 2.43 -8.79
CA TYR A 31 -5.02 3.21 -7.68
C TYR A 31 -6.54 3.34 -7.80
N MET A 32 -7.08 3.41 -9.01
CA MET A 32 -8.52 3.39 -9.27
C MET A 32 -9.14 2.08 -8.80
N GLU A 33 -8.55 0.93 -9.17
CA GLU A 33 -9.04 -0.39 -8.76
C GLU A 33 -8.95 -0.58 -7.23
N LEU A 34 -7.84 -0.15 -6.62
CA LEU A 34 -7.67 -0.21 -5.17
C LEU A 34 -8.73 0.65 -4.47
N GLN A 35 -9.02 1.86 -4.96
CA GLN A 35 -10.03 2.73 -4.38
C GLN A 35 -11.43 2.13 -4.49
N GLN A 36 -11.79 1.59 -5.66
CA GLN A 36 -13.07 0.91 -5.86
C GLN A 36 -13.23 -0.29 -4.90
N THR A 37 -12.16 -1.08 -4.74
CA THR A 37 -12.13 -2.20 -3.79
C THR A 37 -12.34 -1.71 -2.35
N LEU A 38 -11.75 -0.57 -1.97
CA LEU A 38 -11.93 0.03 -0.65
C LEU A 38 -13.35 0.54 -0.42
N ASP A 39 -13.97 1.14 -1.45
CA ASP A 39 -15.32 1.70 -1.38
C ASP A 39 -16.40 0.63 -1.18
N ASP A 40 -16.15 -0.58 -1.68
CA ASP A 40 -17.03 -1.75 -1.51
C ASP A 40 -16.95 -2.40 -0.12
N ILE A 41 -15.97 -2.02 0.71
CA ILE A 41 -15.81 -2.60 2.05
C ILE A 41 -16.89 -2.03 2.99
N PRO A 42 -17.57 -2.89 3.78
CA PRO A 42 -18.45 -2.43 4.84
C PRO A 42 -17.71 -1.46 5.78
N LYS A 43 -18.23 -0.23 5.95
CA LYS A 43 -17.61 0.83 6.78
C LYS A 43 -17.28 0.44 8.22
N LYS A 44 -17.92 -0.63 8.72
CA LYS A 44 -17.68 -1.15 10.07
C LYS A 44 -16.43 -2.00 10.15
N ASP A 45 -15.93 -2.54 9.04
CA ASP A 45 -14.78 -3.45 9.03
C ASP A 45 -13.49 -2.65 9.23
N ALA A 46 -12.54 -3.23 9.96
CA ALA A 46 -11.17 -2.73 9.99
C ALA A 46 -10.49 -3.14 8.69
N VAL A 47 -9.78 -2.22 8.02
CA VAL A 47 -9.09 -2.49 6.76
C VAL A 47 -7.59 -2.52 6.97
N LEU A 48 -6.95 -3.58 6.50
CA LEU A 48 -5.50 -3.73 6.48
C LEU A 48 -5.04 -3.97 5.04
N ILE A 49 -4.36 -2.98 4.45
CA ILE A 49 -3.71 -3.12 3.15
C ILE A 49 -2.27 -3.55 3.39
N ILE A 50 -1.90 -4.71 2.87
CA ILE A 50 -0.56 -5.31 2.98
C ILE A 50 0.00 -5.62 1.60
N GLY A 51 1.29 -5.90 1.54
CA GLY A 51 1.95 -6.36 0.33
C GLY A 51 3.07 -5.43 -0.08
N ASP A 52 3.41 -5.49 -1.36
CA ASP A 52 4.50 -4.71 -1.92
C ASP A 52 3.96 -3.46 -2.60
N TRP A 53 4.36 -2.30 -2.08
CA TRP A 53 3.99 -1.02 -2.66
C TRP A 53 4.94 -0.58 -3.77
N ASN A 54 6.03 -1.32 -4.03
CA ASN A 54 7.07 -0.97 -5.01
C ASN A 54 7.56 0.49 -4.91
N ALA A 55 7.50 1.05 -3.70
CA ALA A 55 7.84 2.44 -3.45
C ALA A 55 9.36 2.61 -3.33
N LYS A 56 9.93 3.59 -4.04
CA LYS A 56 11.31 4.03 -3.79
C LYS A 56 11.28 5.00 -2.62
N VAL A 57 11.87 4.60 -1.49
CA VAL A 57 11.96 5.43 -0.27
C VAL A 57 13.13 6.41 -0.30
N GLY A 58 14.11 6.16 -1.18
CA GLY A 58 15.32 6.93 -1.35
C GLY A 58 16.33 6.82 -0.20
N GLU A 59 17.43 7.56 -0.32
CA GLU A 59 18.57 7.46 0.61
C GLU A 59 18.33 8.16 1.95
N THR A 60 17.38 9.10 1.98
CA THR A 60 17.07 9.91 3.17
C THR A 60 16.45 9.05 4.27
N ALA A 61 17.03 9.11 5.47
CA ALA A 61 16.44 8.46 6.64
C ALA A 61 15.10 9.12 6.99
N VAL A 62 14.03 8.32 7.00
CA VAL A 62 12.69 8.76 7.41
C VAL A 62 12.41 8.28 8.83
N PRO A 63 12.05 9.16 9.78
CA PRO A 63 11.68 8.77 11.13
C PRO A 63 10.55 7.73 11.12
N GLY A 64 10.73 6.63 11.86
CA GLY A 64 9.75 5.54 11.94
C GLY A 64 9.80 4.53 10.80
N VAL A 65 10.65 4.72 9.78
CA VAL A 65 10.90 3.73 8.73
C VAL A 65 12.12 2.87 9.11
N ALA A 66 11.98 1.55 9.00
CA ALA A 66 13.08 0.62 9.20
C ALA A 66 13.97 0.57 7.95
N GLY A 67 15.28 0.79 8.14
CA GLY A 67 16.27 0.85 7.07
C GLY A 67 16.80 2.27 6.87
N LYS A 68 18.10 2.45 7.04
CA LYS A 68 18.83 3.63 6.54
C LYS A 68 19.38 3.23 5.17
N PHE A 69 19.41 4.15 4.21
CA PHE A 69 19.99 3.95 2.86
C PHE A 69 19.12 3.14 1.87
N GLY A 70 17.90 3.61 1.58
CA GLY A 70 17.13 3.07 0.44
C GLY A 70 17.76 3.44 -0.90
N LEU A 71 17.53 2.63 -1.93
CA LEU A 71 18.07 2.86 -3.28
C LEU A 71 17.12 3.76 -4.10
N GLY A 72 17.72 4.58 -4.98
CA GLY A 72 17.00 5.40 -5.96
C GLY A 72 16.52 6.76 -5.43
N LYS A 73 15.95 7.59 -6.31
CA LYS A 73 15.27 8.81 -5.91
C LYS A 73 13.92 8.45 -5.29
N ARG A 74 13.59 9.04 -4.14
CA ARG A 74 12.29 8.84 -3.48
C ARG A 74 11.15 9.20 -4.44
N ASN A 75 10.09 8.41 -4.43
CA ASN A 75 8.86 8.71 -5.18
C ASN A 75 8.24 10.02 -4.69
N GLU A 76 7.62 10.75 -5.61
CA GLU A 76 6.77 11.88 -5.23
C GLU A 76 5.55 11.35 -4.48
N ALA A 77 5.09 12.15 -3.51
CA ALA A 77 3.99 11.82 -2.60
C ALA A 77 2.82 12.76 -2.84
#